data_AF-A0A960X337-F1
#
_entry.id   AF-A0A960X337-F1
#
_cell.length_a   1.000
_cell.length_b   1.000
_cell.length_c   1.000
_cell.angle_alpha   90.00
_cell.angle_beta   90.00
_cell.angle_gamma   90.00
#
_symmetry.space_group_name_H-M   'P 1'
#
loop_
_entity.id
_entity.type
_entity.pdbx_description
1 polymer ?
#
loop_
_entity_poly.entity_id
_entity_poly.type
_entity_poly.pdbx_seq_one_letter_code
_entity_poly.pdbx_strand_id
1 'polypeptide(L)'
;MRLKKSVWRSVSVLVLLATSPTGRTTEASLLEKFAHKCREAPSWNVVVVSGRSAPGQSAEGGRRIYFSKPGRLRAEPEGDDKPLIVVNESQGWVYAPRDKEYFAVTEADAVRLLQSVGLALPLVADPDQMEGFDERLKSTPTPEPFAGASCLRHDLRREHGTLTLWLEDLPDGPRLHGAEWDPAAPSDGVTRPKQTEIYRDWKSEKAEAALFTFTPPEGAHVIDALSRRQSAKVNPIKAPTADGHLTRDLIKRQQVWMEHQLVDRFVKRHQNEPWLTAATALLRATVPFLCTNATKDQVTGTTKRPPLDLKQTGHDLIAQGCDDPVFCFAVGSLESFQRRTTREDADIVFKKLPALTTGEDTAFIKALIVSWLWQSSYAGEPAARRRDV
;
A
#
# COMPACT_ATOMS: atom_id res chain seq x y z
N MET A 1 59.20 13.67 -28.26
CA MET A 1 58.18 14.70 -28.54
C MET A 1 57.15 14.08 -29.48
N ARG A 2 55.90 13.78 -29.04
CA ARG A 2 54.69 14.63 -29.17
C ARG A 2 54.62 15.31 -30.55
N LEU A 3 53.55 15.27 -31.35
CA LEU A 3 52.13 14.92 -31.22
C LEU A 3 51.52 15.03 -32.65
N LYS A 4 50.42 14.31 -32.93
CA LYS A 4 49.17 14.74 -33.65
C LYS A 4 48.39 13.47 -34.10
N LYS A 5 47.21 13.15 -33.54
CA LYS A 5 45.85 13.64 -33.90
C LYS A 5 45.65 13.69 -35.43
N SER A 6 44.67 13.07 -36.08
CA SER A 6 43.38 12.52 -35.65
C SER A 6 42.69 11.79 -36.83
N VAL A 7 41.50 11.24 -36.55
CA VAL A 7 40.33 11.15 -37.46
C VAL A 7 40.21 9.89 -38.36
N TRP A 8 39.19 9.08 -37.96
CA TRP A 8 38.34 8.17 -38.75
C TRP A 8 38.78 6.71 -38.93
N ARG A 9 38.41 5.89 -37.93
CA ARG A 9 38.03 4.49 -38.13
C ARG A 9 36.51 4.44 -38.32
N SER A 10 36.06 3.47 -39.12
CA SER A 10 34.67 3.04 -39.36
C SER A 10 34.05 3.49 -40.68
N VAL A 11 34.53 2.92 -41.80
CA VAL A 11 33.70 2.68 -42.99
C VAL A 11 34.08 1.30 -43.54
N SER A 12 33.07 0.49 -43.87
CA SER A 12 33.14 -0.80 -44.59
C SER A 12 33.07 -2.08 -43.74
N VAL A 13 31.92 -2.29 -43.10
CA VAL A 13 31.24 -3.60 -43.14
C VAL A 13 29.84 -3.32 -43.66
N LEU A 14 29.76 -3.08 -44.97
CA LEU A 14 28.54 -3.05 -45.76
C LEU A 14 28.64 -4.25 -46.71
N VAL A 15 27.53 -4.91 -46.98
CA VAL A 15 27.37 -6.19 -47.71
C VAL A 15 27.38 -7.43 -46.81
N LEU A 16 26.30 -7.57 -46.04
CA LEU A 16 25.53 -8.82 -45.91
C LEU A 16 24.17 -8.46 -45.29
N LEU A 17 23.10 -8.99 -45.89
CA LEU A 17 21.68 -8.88 -45.49
C LEU A 17 20.87 -7.74 -46.12
N ALA A 18 20.77 -7.79 -47.46
CA ALA A 18 19.51 -7.47 -48.12
C ALA A 18 18.94 -8.78 -48.69
N THR A 19 18.02 -9.42 -47.97
CA THR A 19 16.99 -10.34 -48.51
C THR A 19 16.02 -10.68 -47.37
N SER A 20 15.03 -9.82 -47.16
CA SER A 20 13.62 -10.13 -46.87
C SER A 20 12.97 -8.93 -46.16
N PRO A 21 12.22 -8.08 -46.88
CA PRO A 21 11.18 -7.28 -46.28
C PRO A 21 9.96 -8.20 -46.08
N THR A 22 9.99 -9.04 -45.04
CA THR A 22 8.79 -9.73 -44.58
C THR A 22 8.17 -8.89 -43.48
N GLY A 23 6.96 -8.41 -43.77
CA GLY A 23 6.26 -7.37 -43.03
C GLY A 23 6.19 -7.65 -41.54
N ARG A 24 6.68 -6.69 -40.75
CA ARG A 24 5.97 -6.31 -39.54
C ARG A 24 4.72 -5.54 -39.95
N THR A 25 3.73 -6.27 -40.48
CA THR A 25 2.35 -5.92 -40.13
C THR A 25 2.30 -6.06 -38.61
N THR A 26 2.20 -4.93 -37.93
CA THR A 26 1.96 -4.84 -36.49
C THR A 26 0.62 -5.51 -36.18
N GLU A 27 0.62 -6.83 -36.09
CA GLU A 27 -0.40 -7.53 -35.31
C GLU A 27 -0.21 -7.02 -33.89
N ALA A 28 -1.13 -6.16 -33.45
CA ALA A 28 -1.21 -5.79 -32.05
C ALA A 28 -1.18 -7.07 -31.21
N SER A 29 -0.34 -7.09 -30.17
CA SER A 29 -0.24 -8.27 -29.31
C SER A 29 -1.64 -8.63 -28.77
N LEU A 30 -1.92 -9.89 -28.47
CA LEU A 30 -3.24 -10.28 -27.95
C LEU A 30 -3.62 -9.48 -26.70
N LEU A 31 -2.61 -9.10 -25.91
CA LEU A 31 -2.73 -8.19 -24.76
C LEU A 31 -3.13 -6.77 -25.18
N GLU A 32 -2.53 -6.20 -26.22
CA GLU A 32 -2.93 -4.89 -26.76
C GLU A 32 -4.35 -4.92 -27.33
N LYS A 33 -4.73 -6.00 -28.03
CA LYS A 33 -6.11 -6.20 -28.50
C LYS A 33 -7.09 -6.27 -27.32
N PHE A 34 -6.69 -6.91 -26.22
CA PHE A 34 -7.50 -7.00 -25.00
C PHE A 34 -7.61 -5.66 -24.29
N ALA A 35 -6.51 -4.91 -24.16
CA ALA A 35 -6.50 -3.56 -23.63
C ALA A 35 -7.41 -2.64 -24.45
N HIS A 36 -7.30 -2.69 -25.79
CA HIS A 36 -8.15 -1.93 -26.69
C HIS A 36 -9.63 -2.29 -26.55
N LYS A 37 -9.96 -3.59 -26.50
CA LYS A 37 -11.33 -4.06 -26.24
C LYS A 37 -11.87 -3.50 -24.91
N CYS A 38 -11.07 -3.55 -23.84
CA CYS A 38 -11.43 -2.95 -22.55
C CYS A 38 -11.58 -1.42 -22.63
N ARG A 39 -10.81 -0.72 -23.48
CA ARG A 39 -10.94 0.73 -23.72
C ARG A 39 -12.26 1.10 -24.40
N GLU A 40 -12.63 0.40 -25.46
CA GLU A 40 -13.79 0.75 -26.29
C GLU A 40 -15.14 0.41 -25.66
N ALA A 41 -15.20 -0.64 -24.85
CA ALA A 41 -16.49 -1.10 -24.36
C ALA A 41 -17.06 -0.20 -23.25
N PRO A 42 -18.35 0.16 -23.35
CA PRO A 42 -19.02 1.05 -22.40
C PRO A 42 -19.27 0.38 -21.04
N SER A 43 -19.37 -0.95 -21.01
CA SER A 43 -19.54 -1.75 -19.80
C SER A 43 -19.27 -3.23 -20.03
N TRP A 44 -19.01 -3.93 -18.93
CA TRP A 44 -18.83 -5.37 -18.88
C TRP A 44 -19.46 -5.94 -17.61
N ASN A 45 -19.85 -7.21 -17.66
CA ASN A 45 -20.06 -8.01 -16.47
C ASN A 45 -19.33 -9.34 -16.58
N VAL A 46 -18.85 -9.83 -15.44
CA VAL A 46 -18.06 -11.05 -15.33
C VAL A 46 -18.31 -11.72 -13.98
N VAL A 47 -18.32 -13.05 -13.97
CA VAL A 47 -18.30 -13.85 -12.75
C VAL A 47 -16.86 -14.23 -12.46
N VAL A 48 -16.35 -13.85 -11.29
CA VAL A 48 -15.01 -14.20 -10.81
C VAL A 48 -15.14 -15.27 -9.75
N VAL A 49 -14.46 -16.39 -9.95
CA VAL A 49 -14.33 -17.47 -8.97
C VAL A 49 -12.89 -17.47 -8.48
N SER A 50 -12.70 -17.19 -7.19
CA SER A 50 -11.37 -17.12 -6.59
C SER A 50 -10.97 -18.46 -5.98
N GLY A 51 -9.75 -18.90 -6.27
CA GLY A 51 -9.11 -20.04 -5.62
C GLY A 51 -7.83 -19.58 -4.93
N ARG A 52 -7.70 -19.86 -3.63
CA ARG A 52 -6.38 -19.85 -2.99
C ARG A 52 -5.71 -21.18 -3.31
N SER A 53 -4.63 -21.15 -4.07
CA SER A 53 -3.83 -22.32 -4.42
C SER A 53 -2.93 -22.69 -3.23
N ALA A 54 -3.54 -23.10 -2.11
CA ALA A 54 -2.88 -23.90 -1.08
C ALA A 54 -3.22 -25.38 -1.33
N PRO A 55 -2.27 -26.33 -1.17
CA PRO A 55 -2.57 -27.75 -1.33
C PRO A 55 -3.64 -28.17 -0.33
N GLY A 56 -4.82 -28.58 -0.82
CA GLY A 56 -5.92 -29.12 0.00
C GLY A 56 -7.02 -28.13 0.42
N GLN A 57 -7.08 -26.90 -0.11
CA GLN A 57 -8.21 -25.97 0.16
C GLN A 57 -9.15 -25.86 -1.05
N SER A 58 -10.46 -26.02 -0.80
CA SER A 58 -11.53 -25.83 -1.78
C SER A 58 -11.69 -24.35 -2.14
N ALA A 59 -12.12 -24.07 -3.38
CA ALA A 59 -12.41 -22.72 -3.86
C ALA A 59 -13.37 -21.96 -2.90
N GLU A 60 -12.90 -20.85 -2.33
CA GLU A 60 -13.69 -20.01 -1.42
C GLU A 60 -14.39 -18.90 -2.20
N GLY A 61 -15.60 -19.20 -2.70
CA GLY A 61 -16.60 -18.21 -3.12
C GLY A 61 -16.43 -17.57 -4.49
N GLY A 62 -17.55 -17.44 -5.21
CA GLY A 62 -17.65 -16.56 -6.38
C GLY A 62 -17.98 -15.12 -6.01
N ARG A 63 -17.83 -14.23 -6.98
CA ARG A 63 -18.35 -12.87 -6.99
C ARG A 63 -18.72 -12.46 -8.40
N ARG A 64 -19.79 -11.70 -8.56
CA ARG A 64 -20.16 -11.10 -9.83
C ARG A 64 -19.74 -9.64 -9.85
N ILE A 65 -19.13 -9.22 -10.94
CA ILE A 65 -18.54 -7.91 -11.07
C ILE A 65 -19.13 -7.23 -12.29
N TYR A 66 -19.63 -6.03 -12.09
CA TYR A 66 -20.15 -5.14 -13.13
C TYR A 66 -19.23 -3.94 -13.21
N PHE A 67 -18.90 -3.53 -14.42
CA PHE A 67 -18.13 -2.33 -14.68
C PHE A 67 -18.81 -1.52 -15.77
N SER A 68 -18.89 -0.21 -15.61
CA SER A 68 -19.39 0.71 -16.64
C SER A 68 -18.58 2.00 -16.61
N LYS A 69 -18.24 2.49 -17.80
CA LYS A 69 -17.50 3.74 -17.93
C LYS A 69 -18.44 4.94 -17.92
N PRO A 70 -18.01 6.09 -17.36
CA PRO A 70 -16.78 6.27 -16.59
C PRO A 70 -16.94 5.84 -15.11
N GLY A 71 -15.93 5.15 -14.56
CA GLY A 71 -15.75 5.03 -13.10
C GLY A 71 -16.85 4.32 -12.31
N ARG A 72 -17.71 3.50 -12.92
CA ARG A 72 -18.76 2.76 -12.20
C ARG A 72 -18.39 1.30 -12.06
N LEU A 73 -18.53 0.79 -10.85
CA LEU A 73 -18.25 -0.60 -10.55
C LEU A 73 -19.22 -1.14 -9.51
N ARG A 74 -19.55 -2.42 -9.61
CA ARG A 74 -20.22 -3.16 -8.53
C ARG A 74 -19.62 -4.54 -8.41
N ALA A 75 -19.22 -4.93 -7.20
CA ALA A 75 -18.76 -6.27 -6.89
C ALA A 75 -19.73 -6.91 -5.88
N GLU A 76 -20.52 -7.85 -6.37
CA GLU A 76 -21.49 -8.64 -5.60
C GLU A 76 -20.86 -9.98 -5.24
N PRO A 77 -20.60 -10.26 -3.96
CA PRO A 77 -20.10 -11.56 -3.57
C PRO A 77 -21.20 -12.64 -3.66
N GLU A 78 -20.80 -13.88 -3.87
CA GLU A 78 -21.67 -15.03 -3.72
C GLU A 78 -21.82 -15.36 -2.23
N GLY A 79 -23.02 -15.09 -1.69
CA GLY A 79 -23.39 -15.27 -0.29
C GLY A 79 -23.84 -13.96 0.37
N ASP A 80 -24.98 -14.01 1.07
CA ASP A 80 -25.67 -12.84 1.65
C ASP A 80 -24.88 -12.14 2.76
N ASP A 81 -23.89 -12.81 3.36
CA ASP A 81 -23.11 -12.28 4.49
C ASP A 81 -21.81 -11.55 4.08
N LYS A 82 -21.47 -11.55 2.78
CA LYS A 82 -20.20 -11.01 2.28
C LYS A 82 -20.33 -9.55 1.85
N PRO A 83 -19.23 -8.77 1.89
CA PRO A 83 -19.29 -7.35 1.62
C PRO A 83 -19.61 -7.03 0.15
N LEU A 84 -20.63 -6.21 -0.07
CA LEU A 84 -20.98 -5.62 -1.36
C LEU A 84 -20.19 -4.33 -1.55
N ILE A 85 -19.56 -4.15 -2.71
CA ILE A 85 -18.85 -2.92 -3.06
C ILE A 85 -19.56 -2.27 -4.26
N VAL A 86 -19.89 -0.98 -4.15
CA VAL A 86 -20.49 -0.20 -5.24
C VAL A 86 -19.73 1.10 -5.39
N VAL A 87 -19.25 1.39 -6.59
CA VAL A 87 -18.56 2.63 -6.96
C VAL A 87 -19.37 3.30 -8.06
N ASN A 88 -19.61 4.58 -7.88
CA ASN A 88 -20.23 5.44 -8.88
C ASN A 88 -19.41 6.71 -9.01
N GLU A 89 -18.53 6.72 -10.00
CA GLU A 89 -17.61 7.83 -10.27
C GLU A 89 -16.79 8.14 -9.01
N SER A 90 -16.92 9.35 -8.46
CA SER A 90 -16.12 9.82 -7.33
C SER A 90 -16.46 9.19 -5.96
N GLN A 91 -17.58 8.46 -5.85
CA GLN A 91 -18.08 7.94 -4.57
C GLN A 91 -18.16 6.41 -4.56
N GLY A 92 -17.56 5.80 -3.55
CA GLY A 92 -17.65 4.38 -3.28
C GLY A 92 -18.45 4.07 -2.01
N TRP A 93 -19.04 2.89 -1.99
CA TRP A 93 -19.83 2.34 -0.91
C TRP A 93 -19.36 0.91 -0.65
N VAL A 94 -19.13 0.60 0.61
CA VAL A 94 -18.91 -0.77 1.07
C VAL A 94 -20.01 -1.11 2.05
N TYR A 95 -20.81 -2.11 1.74
CA TYR A 95 -21.83 -2.61 2.64
C TYR A 95 -21.39 -3.96 3.20
N ALA A 96 -21.32 -4.08 4.52
CA ALA A 96 -21.02 -5.31 5.24
C ALA A 96 -22.35 -5.86 5.81
N PRO A 97 -23.00 -6.84 5.14
CA PRO A 97 -24.35 -7.28 5.50
C PRO A 97 -24.43 -7.86 6.91
N ARG A 98 -23.40 -8.64 7.30
CA ARG A 98 -23.29 -9.27 8.62
C ARG A 98 -23.41 -8.27 9.76
N ASP A 99 -22.77 -7.12 9.61
CA ASP A 99 -22.69 -6.10 10.65
C ASP A 99 -23.78 -5.02 10.48
N LYS A 100 -24.54 -5.07 9.36
CA LYS A 100 -25.46 -4.02 8.92
C LYS A 100 -24.80 -2.64 8.85
N GLU A 101 -23.50 -2.63 8.56
CA GLU A 101 -22.70 -1.40 8.46
C GLU A 101 -22.49 -1.04 7.00
N TYR A 102 -22.52 0.27 6.73
CA TYR A 102 -22.13 0.78 5.43
C TYR A 102 -21.12 1.91 5.55
N PHE A 103 -20.11 1.88 4.69
CA PHE A 103 -19.00 2.81 4.65
C PHE A 103 -19.06 3.63 3.38
N ALA A 104 -19.12 4.96 3.51
CA ALA A 104 -18.83 5.85 2.39
C ALA A 104 -17.30 5.98 2.25
N VAL A 105 -16.79 5.65 1.07
CA VAL A 105 -15.35 5.68 0.75
C VAL A 105 -15.10 6.55 -0.48
N THR A 106 -13.87 7.06 -0.60
CA THR A 106 -13.45 7.76 -1.84
C THR A 106 -13.30 6.77 -2.99
N GLU A 107 -13.36 7.25 -4.24
CA GLU A 107 -13.01 6.45 -5.42
C GLU A 107 -11.65 5.75 -5.26
N ALA A 108 -10.62 6.46 -4.78
CA ALA A 108 -9.29 5.89 -4.58
C ALA A 108 -9.26 4.76 -3.54
N ASP A 109 -10.01 4.91 -2.44
CA ASP A 109 -10.13 3.87 -1.41
C ASP A 109 -10.94 2.68 -1.94
N ALA A 110 -11.97 2.93 -2.75
CA ALA A 110 -12.74 1.88 -3.42
C ALA A 110 -11.90 1.10 -4.42
N VAL A 111 -11.06 1.78 -5.23
CA VAL A 111 -10.10 1.14 -6.15
C VAL A 111 -9.08 0.29 -5.39
N ARG A 112 -8.58 0.76 -4.24
CA ARG A 112 -7.69 -0.05 -3.39
C ARG A 112 -8.39 -1.29 -2.81
N LEU A 113 -9.65 -1.14 -2.40
CA LEU A 113 -10.46 -2.28 -1.97
C LEU A 113 -10.67 -3.25 -3.13
N LEU A 114 -10.90 -2.75 -4.35
CA LEU A 114 -10.99 -3.58 -5.55
C LEU A 114 -9.71 -4.34 -5.86
N GLN A 115 -8.56 -3.70 -5.71
CA GLN A 115 -7.25 -4.37 -5.81
C GLN A 115 -7.08 -5.47 -4.76
N SER A 116 -7.69 -5.31 -3.57
CA SER A 116 -7.71 -6.38 -2.56
C SER A 116 -8.70 -7.50 -2.87
N VAL A 117 -9.63 -7.28 -3.81
CA VAL A 117 -10.69 -8.23 -4.20
C VAL A 117 -10.65 -8.62 -5.69
N GLY A 118 -9.56 -8.42 -6.41
CA GLY A 118 -9.48 -8.84 -7.82
C GLY A 118 -8.14 -8.55 -8.46
N LEU A 119 -7.55 -9.56 -9.08
CA LEU A 119 -6.18 -9.50 -9.58
C LEU A 119 -6.07 -8.75 -10.90
N ALA A 120 -6.92 -9.05 -11.88
CA ALA A 120 -6.88 -8.42 -13.20
C ALA A 120 -7.93 -7.33 -13.39
N LEU A 121 -8.90 -7.19 -12.47
CA LEU A 121 -9.94 -6.16 -12.55
C LEU A 121 -9.41 -4.72 -12.62
N PRO A 122 -8.33 -4.35 -11.90
CA PRO A 122 -7.76 -3.01 -12.03
C PRO A 122 -7.28 -2.72 -13.45
N LEU A 123 -6.74 -3.72 -14.15
CA LEU A 123 -6.32 -3.59 -15.56
C LEU A 123 -7.51 -3.48 -16.52
N VAL A 124 -8.65 -4.10 -16.19
CA VAL A 124 -9.87 -3.99 -17.01
C VAL A 124 -10.52 -2.61 -16.82
N ALA A 125 -10.51 -2.11 -15.58
CA ALA A 125 -11.08 -0.80 -15.23
C ALA A 125 -10.25 0.37 -15.79
N ASP A 126 -8.92 0.21 -15.78
CA ASP A 126 -7.96 1.20 -16.26
C ASP A 126 -6.87 0.50 -17.10
N PRO A 127 -7.14 0.27 -18.41
CA PRO A 127 -6.21 -0.43 -19.30
C PRO A 127 -4.85 0.24 -19.44
N ASP A 128 -4.74 1.53 -19.14
CA ASP A 128 -3.48 2.27 -19.25
C ASP A 128 -2.50 1.86 -18.13
N GLN A 129 -2.98 1.22 -17.06
CA GLN A 129 -2.11 0.57 -16.06
C GLN A 129 -1.29 -0.59 -16.62
N MET A 130 -1.68 -1.15 -17.77
CA MET A 130 -0.89 -2.17 -18.47
C MET A 130 0.44 -1.61 -19.00
N GLU A 131 0.51 -0.31 -19.34
CA GLU A 131 1.73 0.34 -19.82
C GLU A 131 2.81 0.47 -18.75
N GLY A 132 2.42 0.43 -17.47
CA GLY A 132 3.32 0.46 -16.32
C GLY A 132 3.92 -0.90 -15.93
N PHE A 133 3.70 -1.95 -16.74
CA PHE A 133 4.34 -3.25 -16.55
C PHE A 133 5.52 -3.39 -17.52
N ASP A 134 6.65 -3.90 -17.03
CA ASP A 134 7.73 -4.33 -17.91
C ASP A 134 7.28 -5.62 -18.61
N GLU A 135 6.70 -5.49 -19.81
CA GLU A 135 6.53 -6.61 -20.72
C GLU A 135 7.94 -7.02 -21.15
N ARG A 136 8.50 -8.06 -20.52
CA ARG A 136 9.73 -8.64 -21.04
C ARG A 136 9.39 -9.17 -22.44
N LEU A 137 9.94 -8.50 -23.45
CA LEU A 137 10.13 -8.88 -24.86
C LEU A 137 10.73 -10.31 -25.10
N LYS A 138 10.71 -11.20 -24.10
CA LYS A 138 11.33 -12.53 -24.10
C LYS A 138 10.49 -13.66 -23.49
N SER A 139 9.26 -13.44 -23.04
CA SER A 139 8.30 -14.55 -22.90
C SER A 139 7.32 -14.45 -24.04
N THR A 140 7.61 -15.12 -25.15
CA THR A 140 6.61 -15.42 -26.17
C THR A 140 5.35 -15.94 -25.45
N PRO A 141 4.15 -15.37 -25.69
CA PRO A 141 2.94 -15.88 -25.08
C PRO A 141 2.89 -17.40 -25.26
N THR A 142 2.78 -18.13 -24.16
CA THR A 142 2.90 -19.59 -24.20
C THR A 142 1.49 -20.18 -24.30
N PRO A 143 1.19 -21.00 -25.33
CA PRO A 143 -0.07 -21.74 -25.38
C PRO A 143 -0.19 -22.62 -24.14
N GLU A 144 -1.22 -22.38 -23.33
CA GLU A 144 -1.47 -23.09 -22.09
C GLU A 144 -2.98 -23.23 -21.89
N PRO A 145 -3.52 -24.46 -21.77
CA PRO A 145 -4.92 -24.64 -21.46
C PRO A 145 -5.22 -24.15 -20.05
N PHE A 146 -6.22 -23.29 -19.90
CA PHE A 146 -6.64 -22.78 -18.60
C PHE A 146 -8.16 -22.76 -18.50
N ALA A 147 -8.72 -23.26 -17.39
CA ALA A 147 -10.16 -23.36 -17.16
C ALA A 147 -10.97 -24.01 -18.31
N GLY A 148 -10.36 -24.93 -19.06
CA GLY A 148 -10.99 -25.64 -20.19
C GLY A 148 -10.91 -24.92 -21.54
N ALA A 149 -10.25 -23.76 -21.63
CA ALA A 149 -10.05 -23.00 -22.86
C ALA A 149 -8.59 -23.03 -23.33
N SER A 150 -8.37 -22.87 -24.64
CA SER A 150 -7.03 -22.79 -25.23
C SER A 150 -6.51 -21.36 -25.14
N CYS A 151 -5.74 -21.06 -24.09
CA CYS A 151 -5.28 -19.70 -23.81
C CYS A 151 -3.82 -19.47 -24.23
N LEU A 152 -3.48 -18.21 -24.41
CA LEU A 152 -2.12 -17.69 -24.37
C LEU A 152 -1.86 -17.10 -22.99
N ARG A 153 -0.79 -17.55 -22.35
CA ARG A 153 -0.30 -17.01 -21.08
C ARG A 153 0.56 -15.77 -21.30
N HIS A 154 0.23 -14.68 -20.59
CA HIS A 154 0.96 -13.42 -20.56
C HIS A 154 1.46 -13.13 -19.13
N ASP A 155 2.78 -12.99 -18.94
CA ASP A 155 3.38 -12.68 -17.65
C ASP A 155 3.81 -11.20 -17.58
N LEU A 156 3.13 -10.41 -16.75
CA LEU A 156 3.37 -8.99 -16.55
C LEU A 156 4.14 -8.77 -15.24
N ARG A 157 5.33 -8.16 -15.31
CA ARG A 157 6.19 -7.96 -14.13
C ARG A 157 6.13 -6.55 -13.56
N ARG A 158 6.14 -6.46 -12.22
CA ARG A 158 6.36 -5.24 -11.43
C ARG A 158 7.40 -5.50 -10.34
N GLU A 159 7.84 -4.43 -9.68
CA GLU A 159 8.81 -4.47 -8.58
C GLU A 159 8.43 -5.46 -7.47
N HIS A 160 7.13 -5.72 -7.26
CA HIS A 160 6.61 -6.50 -6.14
C HIS A 160 6.02 -7.87 -6.52
N GLY A 161 6.12 -8.30 -7.78
CA GLY A 161 5.59 -9.60 -8.21
C GLY A 161 5.34 -9.72 -9.71
N THR A 162 4.78 -10.87 -10.09
CA THR A 162 4.35 -11.18 -11.45
C THR A 162 2.84 -11.39 -11.47
N LEU A 163 2.16 -10.67 -12.36
CA LEU A 163 0.75 -10.91 -12.71
C LEU A 163 0.71 -11.73 -14.00
N THR A 164 0.18 -12.93 -13.92
CA THR A 164 -0.06 -13.80 -15.08
C THR A 164 -1.51 -13.65 -15.52
N LEU A 165 -1.74 -13.49 -16.83
CA LEU A 165 -3.05 -13.44 -17.46
C LEU A 165 -3.18 -14.59 -18.48
N TRP A 166 -4.33 -15.25 -18.53
CA TRP A 166 -4.65 -16.24 -19.56
C TRP A 166 -5.73 -15.67 -20.49
N LEU A 167 -5.33 -15.36 -21.73
CA LEU A 167 -6.17 -14.76 -22.76
C LEU A 167 -6.47 -15.77 -23.87
N GLU A 168 -7.72 -15.92 -24.26
CA GLU A 168 -8.12 -16.67 -25.46
C GLU A 168 -8.38 -15.69 -26.61
N ASP A 169 -7.85 -15.99 -27.79
CA ASP A 169 -8.14 -15.23 -29.01
C ASP A 169 -9.41 -15.78 -29.65
N LEU A 170 -10.48 -14.98 -29.64
CA LEU A 170 -11.79 -15.34 -30.18
C LEU A 170 -12.14 -14.45 -31.39
N PRO A 171 -13.04 -14.90 -32.29
CA PRO A 171 -13.47 -14.10 -33.44
C PRO A 171 -14.07 -12.73 -33.08
N ASP A 172 -14.69 -12.61 -31.91
CA ASP A 172 -15.25 -11.38 -31.34
C ASP A 172 -14.24 -10.60 -30.47
N GLY A 173 -12.95 -10.93 -30.59
CA GLY A 173 -11.83 -10.35 -29.86
C GLY A 173 -11.51 -11.07 -28.55
N PRO A 174 -10.35 -10.78 -27.95
CA PRO A 174 -9.80 -11.54 -26.83
C PRO A 174 -10.72 -11.61 -25.61
N ARG A 175 -10.60 -12.70 -24.85
CA ARG A 175 -11.31 -12.95 -23.59
C ARG A 175 -10.35 -13.40 -22.49
N LEU A 176 -10.51 -12.82 -21.30
CA LEU A 176 -9.74 -13.21 -20.11
C LEU A 176 -10.40 -14.41 -19.40
N HIS A 177 -9.68 -15.50 -19.25
CA HIS A 177 -10.14 -16.70 -18.53
C HIS A 177 -9.57 -16.78 -17.12
N GLY A 178 -8.41 -16.19 -16.87
CA GLY A 178 -7.73 -16.33 -15.60
C GLY A 178 -6.74 -15.21 -15.31
N ALA A 179 -6.48 -15.02 -14.02
CA ALA A 179 -5.36 -14.22 -13.55
C ALA A 179 -4.70 -14.87 -12.34
N GLU A 180 -3.38 -14.79 -12.24
CA GLU A 180 -2.61 -15.24 -11.08
C GLU A 180 -1.64 -14.15 -10.64
N TRP A 181 -1.57 -13.92 -9.34
CA TRP A 181 -0.55 -13.05 -8.75
C TRP A 181 0.46 -13.91 -8.00
N ASP A 182 1.69 -13.86 -8.48
CA ASP A 182 2.86 -14.45 -7.84
C ASP A 182 3.67 -13.32 -7.18
N PRO A 183 3.51 -13.11 -5.85
CA PRO A 183 4.23 -12.06 -5.15
C PRO A 183 5.74 -12.33 -5.21
N ALA A 184 6.54 -11.29 -5.42
CA ALA A 184 7.98 -11.43 -5.33
C ALA A 184 8.36 -11.98 -3.95
N ALA A 185 9.30 -12.93 -3.92
CA ALA A 185 9.78 -13.49 -2.67
C ALA A 185 10.22 -12.33 -1.75
N PRO A 186 9.56 -12.12 -0.61
CA PRO A 186 9.95 -11.06 0.30
C PRO A 186 11.37 -11.34 0.82
N SER A 187 12.10 -10.27 1.14
CA SER A 187 13.48 -10.36 1.67
C SER A 187 13.57 -11.11 3.01
N ASP A 188 12.43 -11.36 3.66
CA ASP A 188 12.30 -12.12 4.90
C ASP A 188 12.18 -13.65 4.68
N GLY A 189 12.16 -14.11 3.42
CA GLY A 189 12.12 -15.54 3.07
C GLY A 189 10.76 -16.22 3.28
N VAL A 190 9.69 -15.46 3.55
CA VAL A 190 8.34 -16.02 3.72
C VAL A 190 7.63 -16.10 2.37
N THR A 191 7.48 -17.29 1.81
CA THR A 191 6.70 -17.49 0.58
C THR A 191 5.23 -17.16 0.85
N ARG A 192 4.72 -16.10 0.22
CA ARG A 192 3.30 -15.78 0.25
C ARG A 192 2.56 -16.68 -0.74
N PRO A 193 1.35 -17.17 -0.40
CA PRO A 193 0.60 -18.02 -1.31
C PRO A 193 0.26 -17.26 -2.59
N LYS A 194 0.35 -17.95 -3.72
CA LYS A 194 -0.19 -17.48 -5.00
C LYS A 194 -1.69 -17.27 -4.86
N GLN A 195 -2.19 -16.25 -5.51
CA GLN A 195 -3.62 -16.02 -5.64
C GLN A 195 -4.01 -16.28 -7.09
N THR A 196 -4.99 -17.13 -7.33
CA THR A 196 -5.48 -17.46 -8.69
C THR A 196 -6.96 -17.14 -8.79
N GLU A 197 -7.37 -16.53 -9.88
CA GLU A 197 -8.76 -16.19 -10.19
C GLU A 197 -9.15 -16.76 -11.54
N ILE A 198 -10.35 -17.32 -11.62
CA ILE A 198 -10.98 -17.80 -12.84
C ILE A 198 -12.12 -16.86 -13.19
N TYR A 199 -12.15 -16.38 -14.42
CA TYR A 199 -13.18 -15.47 -14.92
C TYR A 199 -14.11 -16.23 -15.87
N ARG A 200 -15.41 -16.17 -15.60
CA ARG A 200 -16.49 -16.87 -16.32
C ARG A 200 -17.59 -15.89 -16.71
N ASP A 201 -18.43 -16.30 -17.65
CA ASP A 201 -19.63 -15.57 -18.06
C ASP A 201 -19.38 -14.10 -18.44
N TRP A 202 -18.28 -13.84 -19.14
CA TRP A 202 -17.96 -12.51 -19.67
C TRP A 202 -19.04 -12.03 -20.64
N LYS A 203 -19.63 -10.86 -20.37
CA LYS A 203 -20.59 -10.20 -21.25
C LYS A 203 -20.27 -8.72 -21.42
N SER A 204 -20.23 -8.25 -22.67
CA SER A 204 -20.08 -6.85 -23.08
C SER A 204 -21.43 -6.19 -23.34
N GLU A 205 -22.32 -6.21 -22.35
CA GLU A 205 -23.65 -5.62 -22.48
C GLU A 205 -23.71 -4.30 -21.71
N LYS A 206 -24.53 -3.34 -22.19
CA LYS A 206 -24.77 -2.08 -21.50
C LYS A 206 -25.38 -2.35 -20.13
N ALA A 207 -24.64 -2.04 -19.06
CA ALA A 207 -25.15 -2.20 -17.69
C ALA A 207 -26.19 -1.11 -17.37
N GLU A 208 -27.26 -1.49 -16.69
CA GLU A 208 -28.27 -0.55 -16.23
C GLU A 208 -27.70 0.37 -15.15
N ALA A 209 -27.97 1.68 -15.25
CA ALA A 209 -27.43 2.67 -14.30
C ALA A 209 -27.82 2.37 -12.84
N ALA A 210 -28.99 1.77 -12.62
CA ALA A 210 -29.49 1.39 -11.30
C ALA A 210 -28.55 0.41 -10.56
N LEU A 211 -27.80 -0.42 -11.27
CA LEU A 211 -26.85 -1.37 -10.68
C LEU A 211 -25.77 -0.66 -9.85
N PHE A 212 -25.37 0.54 -10.27
CA PHE A 212 -24.30 1.32 -9.62
C PHE A 212 -24.83 2.28 -8.55
N THR A 213 -26.12 2.21 -8.25
CA THR A 213 -26.69 2.89 -7.10
C THR A 213 -26.79 1.93 -5.92
N PHE A 214 -26.49 2.42 -4.73
CA PHE A 214 -26.67 1.67 -3.50
C PHE A 214 -27.57 2.46 -2.56
N THR A 215 -28.67 1.83 -2.15
CA THR A 215 -29.53 2.36 -1.08
C THR A 215 -29.35 1.43 0.11
N PRO A 216 -28.82 1.92 1.25
CA PRO A 216 -28.67 1.11 2.45
C PRO A 216 -30.04 0.55 2.90
N PRO A 217 -30.12 -0.71 3.36
CA PRO A 217 -31.34 -1.24 3.91
C PRO A 217 -31.74 -0.49 5.20
N GLU A 218 -33.04 -0.51 5.51
CA GLU A 218 -33.56 0.14 6.70
C GLU A 218 -32.87 -0.36 7.98
N GLY A 219 -32.42 0.57 8.82
CA GLY A 219 -31.68 0.25 10.05
C GLY A 219 -30.18 -0.03 9.87
N ALA A 220 -29.63 0.07 8.65
CA ALA A 220 -28.18 0.02 8.44
C ALA A 220 -27.48 1.25 9.07
N HIS A 221 -26.37 1.02 9.77
CA HIS A 221 -25.64 2.09 10.44
C HIS A 221 -24.65 2.76 9.49
N VAL A 222 -24.80 4.08 9.32
CA VAL A 222 -23.91 4.91 8.49
C VAL A 222 -22.59 5.10 9.19
N ILE A 223 -21.51 4.56 8.64
CA ILE A 223 -20.16 4.95 9.04
C ILE A 223 -19.60 5.84 7.95
N ASP A 224 -19.91 7.13 8.06
CA ASP A 224 -19.30 8.14 7.20
C ASP A 224 -17.84 8.37 7.64
N ALA A 225 -16.95 7.52 7.14
CA ALA A 225 -15.51 7.62 7.35
C ALA A 225 -14.94 8.95 6.81
N LEU A 226 -15.61 9.58 5.83
CA LEU A 226 -15.20 10.87 5.26
C LEU A 226 -15.53 12.01 6.23
N SER A 227 -16.73 12.02 6.79
CA SER A 227 -17.12 12.96 7.86
C SER A 227 -16.33 12.76 9.15
N ARG A 228 -15.97 11.51 9.50
CA ARG A 228 -15.07 11.21 10.64
C ARG A 228 -13.64 11.70 10.42
N ARG A 229 -13.09 11.60 9.21
CA ARG A 229 -11.79 12.22 8.85
C ARG A 229 -11.85 13.76 8.91
N GLN A 230 -12.99 14.37 8.56
CA GLN A 230 -13.20 15.82 8.67
C GLN A 230 -13.38 16.31 10.13
N SER A 231 -13.97 15.48 11.00
CA SER A 231 -14.20 15.80 12.41
C SER A 231 -13.04 15.42 13.34
N ALA A 232 -12.20 14.46 12.95
CA ALA A 232 -10.86 14.28 13.50
C ALA A 232 -9.96 15.43 13.01
N LYS A 233 -10.14 16.63 13.58
CA LYS A 233 -9.31 17.82 13.32
C LYS A 233 -7.87 17.58 13.80
N VAL A 234 -7.11 16.82 13.04
CA VAL A 234 -5.67 17.01 12.92
C VAL A 234 -5.50 17.95 11.74
N ASN A 235 -4.99 19.15 11.98
CA ASN A 235 -4.77 20.13 10.90
C ASN A 235 -3.96 19.45 9.78
N PRO A 236 -4.50 19.35 8.55
CA PRO A 236 -3.79 18.73 7.45
C PRO A 236 -2.45 19.44 7.23
N ILE A 237 -1.36 18.68 7.16
CA ILE A 237 -0.08 19.24 6.72
C ILE A 237 -0.27 19.63 5.25
N LYS A 238 -0.32 20.94 4.97
CA LYS A 238 -0.47 21.43 3.60
C LYS A 238 0.67 20.89 2.75
N ALA A 239 0.34 20.09 1.73
CA ALA A 239 1.30 19.61 0.75
C ALA A 239 1.91 20.81 0.01
N PRO A 240 3.23 20.91 -0.12
CA PRO A 240 3.85 21.97 -0.89
C PRO A 240 3.61 21.78 -2.41
N THR A 241 3.67 22.87 -3.18
CA THR A 241 3.45 22.90 -4.63
C THR A 241 4.79 22.86 -5.40
N ALA A 242 5.02 21.76 -6.13
CA ALA A 242 6.08 21.49 -7.14
C ALA A 242 7.58 21.44 -6.76
N ASP A 243 8.29 20.59 -7.52
CA ASP A 243 9.74 20.35 -7.72
C ASP A 243 10.63 20.00 -6.52
N GLY A 244 10.97 18.70 -6.35
CA GLY A 244 12.16 18.13 -5.67
C GLY A 244 12.41 18.43 -4.17
N HIS A 245 12.05 19.63 -3.73
CA HIS A 245 12.06 20.15 -2.38
C HIS A 245 10.88 19.66 -1.54
N LEU A 246 9.84 19.09 -2.19
CA LEU A 246 8.60 18.66 -1.54
C LEU A 246 8.82 17.71 -0.37
N THR A 247 9.64 16.67 -0.55
CA THR A 247 9.88 15.67 0.49
C THR A 247 10.67 16.27 1.65
N ARG A 248 11.69 17.08 1.38
CA ARG A 248 12.51 17.72 2.42
C ARG A 248 11.69 18.73 3.24
N ASP A 249 10.86 19.52 2.58
CA ASP A 249 10.02 20.51 3.24
C ASP A 249 8.85 19.86 4.00
N LEU A 250 8.28 18.77 3.45
CA LEU A 250 7.31 17.95 4.16
C LEU A 250 7.92 17.36 5.44
N ILE A 251 9.13 16.78 5.35
CA ILE A 251 9.86 16.25 6.50
C ILE A 251 10.08 17.33 7.56
N LYS A 252 10.56 18.52 7.16
CA LYS A 252 10.74 19.64 8.10
C LYS A 252 9.44 20.07 8.77
N ARG A 253 8.35 20.19 8.00
CA ARG A 253 7.03 20.52 8.55
C ARG A 253 6.53 19.46 9.52
N GLN A 254 6.77 18.18 9.20
CA GLN A 254 6.44 17.07 10.09
C GLN A 254 7.26 17.11 11.38
N GLN A 255 8.55 17.46 11.33
CA GLN A 255 9.38 17.64 12.52
C GLN A 255 8.85 18.79 13.40
N VAL A 256 8.60 19.97 12.83
CA VAL A 256 8.06 21.12 13.59
C VAL A 256 6.72 20.78 14.22
N TRP A 257 5.84 20.10 13.47
CA TRP A 257 4.55 19.68 13.99
C TRP A 257 4.70 18.64 15.12
N MET A 258 5.55 17.63 14.96
CA MET A 258 5.83 16.63 15.99
C MET A 258 6.43 17.26 17.25
N GLU A 259 7.36 18.20 17.10
CA GLU A 259 7.91 18.97 18.22
C GLU A 259 6.81 19.66 19.01
N HIS A 260 5.91 20.37 18.32
CA HIS A 260 4.77 21.03 18.95
C HIS A 260 3.82 20.04 19.64
N GLN A 261 3.62 18.83 19.11
CA GLN A 261 2.81 17.81 19.76
C GLN A 261 3.45 17.29 21.05
N LEU A 262 4.78 17.15 21.09
CA LEU A 262 5.52 16.61 22.24
C LEU A 262 5.78 17.65 23.33
N VAL A 263 6.10 18.89 22.94
CA VAL A 263 6.67 19.90 23.85
C VAL A 263 5.60 20.75 24.53
N ASP A 264 4.59 21.24 23.79
CA ASP A 264 3.71 22.30 24.30
C ASP A 264 2.92 21.89 25.54
N ARG A 265 2.30 20.70 25.51
CA ARG A 265 1.52 20.18 26.63
C ARG A 265 2.42 19.73 27.78
N PHE A 266 3.59 19.17 27.47
CA PHE A 266 4.61 18.80 28.45
C PHE A 266 5.07 20.03 29.25
N VAL A 267 5.50 21.10 28.56
CA VAL A 267 5.93 22.35 29.21
C VAL A 267 4.82 22.94 30.06
N LYS A 268 3.58 22.93 29.58
CA LYS A 268 2.43 23.45 30.33
C LYS A 268 2.19 22.68 31.64
N ARG A 269 2.37 21.36 31.66
CA ARG A 269 2.17 20.53 32.86
C ARG A 269 3.28 20.71 33.90
N HIS A 270 4.50 20.99 33.46
CA HIS A 270 5.71 20.91 34.28
C HIS A 270 6.41 22.26 34.50
N GLN A 271 5.66 23.38 34.41
CA GLN A 271 6.20 24.75 34.40
C GLN A 271 7.14 25.10 35.57
N ASN A 272 7.01 24.40 36.71
CA ASN A 272 7.77 24.65 37.92
C ASN A 272 8.85 23.61 38.22
N GLU A 273 9.05 22.64 37.32
CA GLU A 273 9.96 21.52 37.56
C GLU A 273 11.42 21.88 37.23
N PRO A 274 12.39 21.52 38.09
CA PRO A 274 13.80 21.91 37.91
C PRO A 274 14.45 21.24 36.67
N TRP A 275 13.94 20.09 36.26
CA TRP A 275 14.40 19.34 35.09
C TRP A 275 13.75 19.80 33.78
N LEU A 276 12.77 20.72 33.81
CA LEU A 276 11.94 21.08 32.66
C LEU A 276 12.76 21.52 31.43
N THR A 277 13.74 22.40 31.64
CA THR A 277 14.56 22.95 30.55
C THR A 277 15.35 21.85 29.83
N ALA A 278 15.99 20.97 30.62
CA ALA A 278 16.77 19.86 30.09
C ALA A 278 15.87 18.81 29.40
N ALA A 279 14.73 18.48 30.02
CA ALA A 279 13.77 17.55 29.45
C ALA A 279 13.15 18.07 28.15
N THR A 280 12.83 19.36 28.08
CA THR A 280 12.33 20.01 26.86
C THR A 280 13.36 19.96 25.74
N ALA A 281 14.64 20.24 26.05
CA ALA A 281 15.71 20.13 25.07
C ALA A 281 15.87 18.70 24.53
N LEU A 282 15.75 17.69 25.41
CA LEU A 282 15.81 16.29 25.02
C LEU A 282 14.63 15.87 24.14
N LEU A 283 13.41 16.29 24.46
CA LEU A 283 12.23 16.04 23.64
C LEU A 283 12.41 16.59 22.22
N ARG A 284 12.90 17.83 22.09
CA ARG A 284 13.24 18.43 20.79
C ARG A 284 14.30 17.62 20.04
N ALA A 285 15.36 17.20 20.73
CA ALA A 285 16.42 16.39 20.14
C ALA A 285 15.94 14.99 19.70
N THR A 286 14.85 14.49 20.25
CA THR A 286 14.26 13.17 19.92
C THR A 286 13.38 13.23 18.66
N VAL A 287 12.79 14.38 18.34
CA VAL A 287 11.86 14.59 17.21
C VAL A 287 12.36 14.04 15.86
N PRO A 288 13.62 14.27 15.43
CA PRO A 288 14.10 13.76 14.15
C PRO A 288 14.07 12.22 14.06
N PHE A 289 14.28 11.53 15.19
CA PHE A 289 14.30 10.07 15.23
C PHE A 289 12.90 9.48 15.20
N LEU A 290 11.93 10.14 15.85
CA LEU A 290 10.50 9.79 15.73
C LEU A 290 9.95 10.01 14.31
N CYS A 291 10.56 10.91 13.55
CA CYS A 291 10.26 11.14 12.14
C CYS A 291 11.30 10.42 11.25
N THR A 292 11.32 9.09 11.19
CA THR A 292 12.38 8.25 10.56
C THR A 292 12.95 8.78 9.23
N ASN A 293 12.11 9.36 8.36
CA ASN A 293 12.52 9.97 7.10
C ASN A 293 13.46 11.18 7.24
N ALA A 294 13.42 11.89 8.38
CA ALA A 294 14.29 13.01 8.72
C ALA A 294 15.73 12.59 9.04
N THR A 295 15.92 11.34 9.46
CA THR A 295 17.24 10.77 9.75
C THR A 295 17.84 10.03 8.56
N LYS A 296 17.09 9.83 7.47
CA LYS A 296 17.54 9.14 6.27
C LYS A 296 18.31 10.09 5.35
N ASP A 297 19.57 9.78 5.10
CA ASP A 297 20.37 10.42 4.08
C ASP A 297 19.85 10.00 2.70
N GLN A 298 19.49 10.98 1.88
CA GLN A 298 18.82 10.75 0.59
C GLN A 298 19.76 10.24 -0.50
N VAL A 299 21.08 10.38 -0.33
CA VAL A 299 22.09 9.98 -1.32
C VAL A 299 22.55 8.55 -1.05
N THR A 300 22.82 8.23 0.20
CA THR A 300 23.35 6.94 0.65
C THR A 300 22.25 5.98 1.09
N GLY A 301 21.03 6.49 1.34
CA GLY A 301 19.92 5.72 1.90
C GLY A 301 20.09 5.34 3.37
N THR A 302 21.19 5.74 4.01
CA THR A 302 21.52 5.37 5.39
C THR A 302 20.73 6.20 6.39
N THR A 303 20.29 5.57 7.49
CA THR A 303 19.55 6.25 8.56
C THR A 303 20.48 6.58 9.71
N LYS A 304 20.59 7.87 10.07
CA LYS A 304 21.36 8.33 11.23
C LYS A 304 20.73 7.79 12.51
N ARG A 305 21.52 7.05 13.28
CA ARG A 305 21.11 6.56 14.61
C ARG A 305 21.15 7.68 15.65
N PRO A 306 20.32 7.63 16.70
CA PRO A 306 20.42 8.59 17.78
C PRO A 306 21.75 8.45 18.52
N PRO A 307 22.35 9.55 18.99
CA PRO A 307 23.52 9.53 19.87
C PRO A 307 23.23 8.76 21.18
N LEU A 308 24.23 8.03 21.70
CA LEU A 308 24.07 7.21 22.93
C LEU A 308 23.89 8.07 24.19
N ASP A 309 24.58 9.19 24.25
CA ASP A 309 24.50 10.21 25.30
C ASP A 309 23.09 10.81 25.43
N LEU A 310 22.34 10.88 24.34
CA LEU A 310 20.96 11.34 24.36
C LEU A 310 20.05 10.41 25.17
N LYS A 311 20.22 9.08 25.03
CA LYS A 311 19.47 8.10 25.85
C LYS A 311 19.85 8.20 27.32
N GLN A 312 21.15 8.27 27.61
CA GLN A 312 21.65 8.37 28.99
C GLN A 312 21.09 9.61 29.70
N THR A 313 21.15 10.77 29.02
CA THR A 313 20.57 12.02 29.54
C THR A 313 19.09 11.87 29.85
N GLY A 314 18.36 11.11 29.04
CA GLY A 314 16.95 10.79 29.26
C GLY A 314 16.72 9.99 30.55
N HIS A 315 17.49 8.92 30.75
CA HIS A 315 17.41 8.14 31.99
C HIS A 315 17.81 8.94 33.23
N ASP A 316 18.83 9.80 33.13
CA ASP A 316 19.25 10.66 34.24
C ASP A 316 18.14 11.65 34.64
N LEU A 317 17.39 12.17 33.67
CA LEU A 317 16.25 13.06 33.92
C LEU A 317 15.04 12.31 34.51
N ILE A 318 14.78 11.07 34.08
CA ILE A 318 13.77 10.20 34.72
C ILE A 318 14.15 9.95 36.18
N ALA A 319 15.43 9.67 36.46
CA ALA A 319 15.93 9.48 37.82
C ALA A 319 15.84 10.75 38.69
N GLN A 320 15.85 11.93 38.08
CA GLN A 320 15.63 13.23 38.73
C GLN A 320 14.14 13.55 38.96
N GLY A 321 13.22 12.67 38.58
CA GLY A 321 11.78 12.83 38.80
C GLY A 321 10.96 13.19 37.56
N CYS A 322 11.56 13.23 36.36
CA CYS A 322 10.82 13.43 35.11
C CYS A 322 10.06 12.15 34.70
N ASP A 323 8.91 11.93 35.34
CA ASP A 323 8.11 10.71 35.23
C ASP A 323 6.90 10.84 34.27
N ASP A 324 6.95 11.82 33.36
CA ASP A 324 5.87 12.10 32.41
C ASP A 324 5.74 10.99 31.35
N PRO A 325 4.52 10.51 31.02
CA PRO A 325 4.31 9.44 30.03
C PRO A 325 4.89 9.75 28.65
N VAL A 326 4.80 11.01 28.18
CA VAL A 326 5.32 11.43 26.88
C VAL A 326 6.85 11.46 26.91
N PHE A 327 7.44 11.87 28.03
CA PHE A 327 8.89 11.87 28.22
C PHE A 327 9.46 10.45 28.28
N CYS A 328 8.89 9.58 29.10
CA CYS A 328 9.30 8.17 29.19
C CYS A 328 9.20 7.47 27.82
N PHE A 329 8.14 7.75 27.06
CA PHE A 329 8.03 7.25 25.68
C PHE A 329 9.15 7.77 24.78
N ALA A 330 9.43 9.08 24.79
CA ALA A 330 10.47 9.65 23.94
C ALA A 330 11.83 8.99 24.22
N VAL A 331 12.19 8.82 25.50
CA VAL A 331 13.42 8.14 25.91
C VAL A 331 13.42 6.67 25.48
N GLY A 332 12.35 5.92 25.75
CA GLY A 332 12.23 4.51 25.34
C GLY A 332 12.32 4.31 23.82
N SER A 333 11.77 5.24 23.05
CA SER A 333 11.78 5.18 21.59
C SER A 333 13.18 5.33 20.98
N LEU A 334 14.10 6.05 21.64
CA LEU A 334 15.48 6.22 21.15
C LEU A 334 16.21 4.87 21.05
N GLU A 335 15.89 3.91 21.92
CA GLU A 335 16.49 2.58 21.86
C GLU A 335 15.99 1.78 20.65
N SER A 336 14.71 1.93 20.27
CA SER A 336 14.12 1.27 19.10
C SER A 336 14.86 1.58 17.79
N PHE A 337 15.56 2.71 17.73
CA PHE A 337 16.36 3.12 16.56
C PHE A 337 17.84 2.70 16.63
N GLN A 338 18.32 2.25 17.79
CA GLN A 338 19.68 1.72 17.97
C GLN A 338 19.70 0.19 17.97
N ARG A 339 18.68 -0.44 18.58
CA ARG A 339 18.49 -1.89 18.78
C ARG A 339 16.99 -2.20 18.82
N ARG A 340 16.61 -3.43 19.22
CA ARG A 340 15.22 -3.72 19.62
C ARG A 340 14.96 -3.06 20.97
N THR A 341 13.79 -2.45 21.13
CA THR A 341 13.28 -1.97 22.42
C THR A 341 13.42 -3.08 23.47
N THR A 342 14.04 -2.78 24.62
CA THR A 342 14.09 -3.74 25.72
C THR A 342 12.72 -3.89 26.37
N ARG A 343 12.43 -5.07 26.94
CA ARG A 343 11.19 -5.29 27.69
C ARG A 343 11.07 -4.31 28.87
N GLU A 344 12.19 -3.99 29.52
CA GLU A 344 12.26 -3.06 30.64
C GLU A 344 11.83 -1.64 30.22
N ASP A 345 12.33 -1.13 29.10
CA ASP A 345 11.92 0.19 28.59
C ASP A 345 10.45 0.21 28.14
N ALA A 346 9.96 -0.89 27.53
CA ALA A 346 8.54 -1.03 27.20
C ALA A 346 7.66 -1.07 28.45
N ASP A 347 8.07 -1.80 29.50
CA ASP A 347 7.33 -1.91 30.76
C ASP A 347 7.26 -0.57 31.51
N ILE A 348 8.30 0.26 31.44
CA ILE A 348 8.29 1.64 31.98
C ILE A 348 7.17 2.44 31.33
N VAL A 349 7.10 2.46 30.00
CA VAL A 349 6.07 3.22 29.27
C VAL A 349 4.68 2.60 29.45
N PHE A 350 4.58 1.27 29.49
CA PHE A 350 3.32 0.54 29.72
C PHE A 350 2.70 0.90 31.07
N LYS A 351 3.50 0.98 32.13
CA LYS A 351 3.04 1.42 33.47
C LYS A 351 2.47 2.84 33.47
N LYS A 352 2.88 3.69 32.51
CA LYS A 352 2.37 5.06 32.35
C LYS A 352 1.14 5.17 31.46
N LEU A 353 0.73 4.08 30.83
CA LEU A 353 -0.39 4.07 29.88
C LEU A 353 -1.71 4.59 30.48
N PRO A 354 -2.09 4.25 31.74
CA PRO A 354 -3.30 4.83 32.35
C PRO A 354 -3.24 6.36 32.47
N ALA A 355 -2.10 6.91 32.90
CA ALA A 355 -1.91 8.36 33.02
C ALA A 355 -1.95 9.05 31.65
N LEU A 356 -1.40 8.40 30.62
CA LEU A 356 -1.46 8.89 29.24
C LEU A 356 -2.89 8.90 28.69
N THR A 357 -3.68 7.84 28.91
CA THR A 357 -5.03 7.74 28.35
C THR A 357 -5.98 8.74 28.99
N THR A 358 -5.83 9.02 30.29
CA THR A 358 -6.62 10.03 31.01
C THR A 358 -6.09 11.46 30.89
N GLY A 359 -4.85 11.64 30.40
CA GLY A 359 -4.18 12.94 30.30
C GLY A 359 -4.71 13.86 29.18
N GLU A 360 -4.25 15.12 29.21
CA GLU A 360 -4.61 16.17 28.22
C GLU A 360 -3.84 16.07 26.88
N ASP A 361 -2.99 15.06 26.70
CA ASP A 361 -2.22 14.90 25.47
C ASP A 361 -3.12 14.71 24.25
N THR A 362 -2.64 15.09 23.07
CA THR A 362 -3.45 15.00 21.85
C THR A 362 -3.72 13.53 21.51
N ALA A 363 -4.85 13.27 20.84
CA ALA A 363 -5.20 11.93 20.39
C ALA A 363 -4.08 11.29 19.54
N PHE A 364 -3.32 12.12 18.82
CA PHE A 364 -2.14 11.69 18.07
C PHE A 364 -1.03 11.13 18.97
N ILE A 365 -0.62 11.85 20.03
CA ILE A 365 0.42 11.38 20.96
C ILE A 365 -0.02 10.08 21.63
N LYS A 366 -1.29 10.00 22.05
CA LYS A 366 -1.85 8.76 22.63
C LYS A 366 -1.74 7.59 21.64
N ALA A 367 -2.17 7.80 20.40
CA ALA A 367 -2.11 6.78 19.35
C ALA A 367 -0.67 6.37 18.99
N LEU A 368 0.26 7.33 18.95
CA LEU A 368 1.68 7.09 18.67
C LEU A 368 2.31 6.18 19.72
N ILE A 369 2.09 6.49 21.00
CA ILE A 369 2.67 5.72 22.12
C ILE A 369 2.06 4.31 22.19
N VAL A 370 0.74 4.19 22.02
CA VAL A 370 0.06 2.88 21.97
C VAL A 370 0.58 2.03 20.80
N SER A 371 0.75 2.65 19.63
CA SER A 371 1.27 1.94 18.44
C SER A 371 2.70 1.46 18.65
N TRP A 372 3.55 2.29 19.27
CA TRP A 372 4.92 1.92 19.62
C TRP A 372 4.99 0.80 20.66
N LEU A 373 4.14 0.85 21.69
CA LEU A 373 4.01 -0.22 22.68
C LEU A 373 3.57 -1.53 22.02
N TRP A 374 2.55 -1.49 21.15
CA TRP A 374 2.11 -2.67 20.41
C TRP A 374 3.23 -3.27 19.55
N GLN A 375 3.98 -2.44 18.83
CA GLN A 375 5.12 -2.90 18.04
C GLN A 375 6.24 -3.49 18.92
N SER A 376 6.53 -2.87 20.06
CA SER A 376 7.59 -3.28 20.96
C SER A 376 7.24 -4.53 21.78
N SER A 377 5.96 -4.75 22.10
CA SER A 377 5.48 -5.85 22.95
C SER A 377 4.93 -7.04 22.18
N TYR A 378 4.29 -6.84 21.01
CA TYR A 378 3.60 -7.91 20.27
C TYR A 378 4.27 -8.28 18.93
N ALA A 379 4.76 -7.30 18.16
CA ALA A 379 5.44 -7.59 16.87
C ALA A 379 6.87 -8.14 17.04
N GLY A 380 7.41 -8.14 18.28
CA GLY A 380 8.71 -8.71 18.62
C GLY A 380 8.71 -10.20 19.00
N GLU A 381 7.54 -10.82 19.19
CA GLU A 381 7.43 -12.23 19.61
C GLU A 381 7.82 -13.32 18.57
N PRO A 382 7.98 -13.10 17.24
CA PRO A 382 8.34 -14.22 16.36
C PRO A 382 9.76 -14.78 16.55
N ALA A 383 10.61 -14.17 17.39
CA ALA A 383 12.01 -14.59 17.55
C ALA A 383 12.28 -15.49 18.77
N ALA A 384 11.31 -15.75 19.64
CA ALA A 384 11.50 -16.54 20.87
C ALA A 384 11.19 -18.05 20.73
N ARG A 385 10.77 -18.54 19.56
CA ARG A 385 10.51 -19.98 19.32
C ARG A 385 11.60 -20.74 18.53
N ARG A 386 12.81 -20.19 18.38
CA ARG A 386 13.95 -20.88 17.73
C ARG A 386 15.18 -21.03 18.62
N ARG A 387 14.98 -21.23 19.92
CA ARG A 387 15.97 -21.82 20.81
C ARG A 387 15.21 -22.76 21.74
N ASP A 388 14.97 -23.95 21.22
CA ASP A 388 14.74 -25.22 21.93
C ASP A 388 14.26 -26.25 20.88
N VAL A 389 15.12 -26.49 19.87
CA VAL A 389 15.31 -27.76 19.15
C VAL A 389 16.78 -27.83 18.76
#